data_AF-A0A2M7D426-F1
#
_entry.id   AF-A0A2M7D426-F1
#
_cell.length_a   1.000
_cell.length_b   1.000
_cell.length_c   1.000
_cell.angle_alpha   90.00
_cell.angle_beta   90.00
_cell.angle_gamma   90.00
#
_symmetry.space_group_name_H-M   'P 1'
#
loop_
_entity.id
_entity.type
_entity.pdbx_description
1 polymer ?
#
loop_
_entity_poly.entity_id
_entity_poly.type
_entity_poly.pdbx_seq_one_letter_code
_entity_poly.pdbx_strand_id
1 'polypeptide(L)'
;MDGTIMVTYKVLCDSDLNVEVSLQELLKNENVLKSIKSEFAKGSRNITFSSKTDAVIKIESLKDVHTFEVSKDDFADLLTLAEEDAKNKKLLKKECERVELVDITTL
;
A
#
# COMPACT_ATOMS: atom_id res chain seq x y z
N MET A 1 -25.08 -2.54 -27.67
CA MET A 1 -23.86 -1.74 -27.91
C MET A 1 -22.80 -2.40 -27.06
N ASP A 2 -21.90 -3.17 -27.65
CA ASP A 2 -20.85 -3.91 -26.94
C ASP A 2 -19.81 -2.92 -26.40
N GLY A 3 -20.10 -2.34 -25.24
CA GLY A 3 -19.11 -1.59 -24.47
C GLY A 3 -18.41 -2.56 -23.53
N THR A 4 -17.08 -2.55 -23.53
CA THR A 4 -16.27 -3.29 -22.55
C THR A 4 -15.77 -2.30 -21.51
N ILE A 5 -15.64 -2.76 -20.28
CA ILE A 5 -15.05 -2.01 -19.18
C ILE A 5 -13.79 -2.75 -18.74
N MET A 6 -12.69 -2.02 -18.61
CA MET A 6 -11.48 -2.48 -17.97
C MET A 6 -11.54 -2.11 -16.49
N VAL A 7 -11.45 -3.12 -15.63
CA VAL A 7 -11.50 -2.96 -14.18
C VAL A 7 -10.13 -3.28 -13.61
N THR A 8 -9.59 -2.36 -12.81
CA THR A 8 -8.36 -2.54 -12.06
C THR A 8 -8.70 -2.70 -10.59
N TYR A 9 -8.19 -3.76 -9.97
CA TYR A 9 -8.37 -4.03 -8.54
C TYR A 9 -7.04 -4.42 -7.89
N LYS A 10 -6.97 -4.30 -6.57
CA LYS A 10 -5.86 -4.82 -5.76
C LYS A 10 -6.41 -5.74 -4.67
N VAL A 11 -5.60 -6.70 -4.25
CA VAL A 11 -5.95 -7.58 -3.12
C VAL A 11 -5.61 -6.88 -1.81
N LEU A 12 -6.52 -6.94 -0.85
CA LEU A 12 -6.33 -6.45 0.50
C LEU A 12 -6.06 -7.64 1.43
N CYS A 13 -5.00 -7.51 2.21
CA CYS A 13 -4.62 -8.44 3.25
C CYS A 13 -4.80 -7.81 4.64
N ASP A 14 -5.20 -8.60 5.62
CA ASP A 14 -5.33 -8.15 7.02
C ASP A 14 -3.96 -7.76 7.61
N SER A 15 -2.87 -8.29 7.06
CA SER A 15 -1.49 -7.95 7.41
C SER A 15 -0.94 -6.74 6.65
N ASP A 16 -1.76 -6.06 5.83
CA ASP A 16 -1.32 -4.86 5.13
C ASP A 16 -0.93 -3.76 6.11
N LEU A 17 0.31 -3.30 5.99
CA LEU A 17 0.81 -2.21 6.79
C LEU A 17 0.38 -0.90 6.13
N ASN A 18 -0.16 -0.01 6.95
CA ASN A 18 -0.30 1.40 6.63
C ASN A 18 -0.05 2.17 7.93
N VAL A 19 1.21 2.49 8.17
CA VAL A 19 1.67 3.13 9.40
C VAL A 19 2.28 4.46 9.02
N GLU A 20 1.79 5.51 9.67
CA GLU A 20 2.38 6.84 9.60
C GLU A 20 3.14 7.09 10.90
N VAL A 21 4.42 7.43 10.79
CA VAL A 21 5.27 7.76 11.93
C VAL A 21 5.82 9.16 11.73
N SER A 22 5.66 10.02 12.73
CA SER A 22 6.25 11.35 12.67
C SER A 22 7.78 11.29 12.77
N LEU A 23 8.48 12.19 12.08
CA LEU A 23 9.93 12.30 12.20
C LEU A 23 10.36 12.60 13.65
N GLN A 24 9.54 13.36 14.38
CA GLN A 24 9.74 13.64 15.80
C GLN A 24 9.75 12.37 16.66
N GLU A 25 8.84 11.43 16.41
CA GLU A 25 8.80 10.15 17.12
C GLU A 25 10.00 9.27 16.79
N LEU A 26 10.43 9.24 15.54
CA LEU A 26 11.65 8.54 15.14
C LEU A 26 12.89 9.11 15.80
N LEU A 27 13.00 10.44 15.88
CA LEU A 27 14.12 11.12 16.54
C LEU A 27 14.08 11.01 18.07
N LYS A 28 12.96 10.60 18.67
CA LYS A 28 12.88 10.25 20.10
C LYS A 28 13.30 8.80 20.38
N ASN A 29 13.33 7.94 19.36
CA ASN A 29 13.66 6.53 19.53
C ASN A 29 15.19 6.33 19.62
N GLU A 30 15.65 5.78 20.75
CA GLU A 30 17.08 5.59 21.01
C GLU A 30 17.75 4.64 20.00
N ASN A 31 17.06 3.59 19.55
CA ASN A 31 17.62 2.64 18.58
C ASN A 31 17.79 3.30 17.21
N VAL A 32 16.80 4.08 16.77
CA VAL A 32 16.89 4.85 15.52
C VAL A 32 18.03 5.85 15.59
N LEU A 33 18.14 6.61 16.68
CA LEU A 33 19.26 7.55 16.88
C LEU A 33 20.61 6.83 16.90
N LYS A 34 20.73 5.66 17.54
CA LYS A 34 21.96 4.87 17.55
C LYS A 34 22.36 4.45 16.13
N SER A 35 21.42 3.94 15.34
CA SER A 35 21.67 3.55 13.95
C SER A 35 22.13 4.74 13.11
N ILE A 36 21.45 5.88 13.21
CA ILE A 36 21.84 7.10 12.49
C ILE A 36 23.24 7.57 12.94
N LYS A 37 23.53 7.56 14.25
CA LYS A 37 24.85 7.93 14.78
C LYS A 37 25.96 7.00 14.28
N SER A 38 25.73 5.69 14.31
CA SER A 38 26.72 4.71 13.89
C SER A 38 27.07 4.81 12.41
N GLU A 39 26.10 5.20 11.59
CA GLU A 39 26.24 5.24 10.13
C GLU A 39 26.71 6.61 9.62
N PHE A 40 26.14 7.71 10.16
CA PHE A 40 26.35 9.05 9.61
C PHE A 40 27.13 10.01 10.51
N ALA A 41 27.36 9.66 11.79
CA ALA A 41 28.05 10.55 12.75
C ALA A 41 29.16 9.82 13.55
N LYS A 42 29.79 8.83 12.92
CA LYS A 42 30.81 8.01 13.57
C LYS A 42 32.02 8.85 14.00
N GLY A 43 32.38 8.78 15.28
CA GLY A 43 33.50 9.53 15.86
C GLY A 43 33.14 10.94 16.35
N SER A 44 31.92 11.42 16.10
CA SER A 44 31.45 12.71 16.60
C SER A 44 30.96 12.62 18.05
N ARG A 45 31.38 13.56 18.89
CA ARG A 45 30.87 13.74 20.27
C ARG A 45 29.97 14.99 20.31
N ASN A 46 29.03 15.03 21.25
CA ASN A 46 28.14 16.18 21.48
C ASN A 46 27.28 16.60 20.27
N ILE A 47 26.63 15.63 19.63
CA ILE A 47 25.75 15.85 18.48
C ILE A 47 24.27 15.92 18.90
N THR A 48 23.53 16.84 18.29
CA THR A 48 22.07 16.97 18.45
C THR A 48 21.38 16.70 17.12
N PHE A 49 20.17 16.13 17.17
CA PHE A 49 19.35 15.85 15.99
C PHE A 49 18.20 16.86 15.97
N SER A 50 17.99 17.51 14.82
CA SER A 50 16.88 18.44 14.62
C SER A 50 16.41 18.36 13.17
N SER A 51 15.12 18.58 12.95
CA SER A 51 14.53 18.72 11.61
C SER A 51 14.01 20.14 11.43
N LYS A 52 14.13 20.68 10.20
CA LYS A 52 13.56 22.00 9.84
C LYS A 52 12.05 21.93 9.58
N THR A 53 11.56 20.75 9.23
CA THR A 53 10.16 20.51 8.86
C THR A 53 9.66 19.29 9.62
N ASP A 54 8.40 19.33 10.03
CA ASP A 54 7.71 18.13 10.49
C ASP A 54 7.35 17.30 9.26
N ALA A 55 8.10 16.21 9.08
CA ALA A 55 7.86 15.22 8.06
C ALA A 55 7.20 13.99 8.68
N VAL A 56 6.33 13.33 7.91
CA VAL A 56 5.72 12.05 8.26
C VAL A 56 6.33 10.98 7.34
N ILE A 57 6.81 9.89 7.94
CA ILE A 57 7.24 8.71 7.19
C ILE A 57 6.04 7.79 7.10
N LYS A 58 5.59 7.54 5.86
CA LYS A 58 4.55 6.57 5.57
C LYS A 58 5.18 5.22 5.22
N ILE A 59 4.81 4.18 5.96
CA ILE A 59 5.21 2.80 5.74
C ILE A 59 3.97 2.07 5.26
N GLU A 60 3.90 1.80 3.96
CA GLU A 60 2.77 1.10 3.35
C GLU A 60 3.23 -0.15 2.60
N SER A 61 2.43 -1.21 2.66
CA SER A 61 2.63 -2.39 1.84
C SER A 61 2.47 -2.02 0.36
N LEU A 62 3.44 -2.41 -0.47
CA LEU A 62 3.29 -2.35 -1.92
C LEU A 62 2.29 -3.42 -2.35
N LYS A 63 1.21 -3.00 -3.00
CA LYS A 63 0.15 -3.90 -3.48
C LYS A 63 0.22 -4.03 -4.99
N ASP A 64 0.22 -5.26 -5.47
CA ASP A 64 0.09 -5.54 -6.89
C ASP A 64 -1.34 -5.21 -7.36
N VAL A 65 -1.42 -4.57 -8.52
CA VAL A 65 -2.68 -4.26 -9.18
C VAL A 65 -2.93 -5.29 -10.28
N HIS A 66 -4.19 -5.69 -10.41
CA HIS A 66 -4.64 -6.66 -11.39
C HIS A 66 -5.78 -6.07 -12.20
N THR A 67 -5.78 -6.40 -13.49
CA THR A 67 -6.82 -5.94 -14.42
C THR A 67 -7.58 -7.12 -15.01
N PHE A 68 -8.84 -6.85 -15.34
CA PHE A 68 -9.69 -7.75 -16.11
C PHE A 68 -10.73 -6.96 -16.90
N GLU A 69 -11.28 -7.57 -17.94
CA GLU A 69 -12.29 -6.97 -18.82
C GLU A 69 -13.66 -7.57 -18.53
N VAL A 70 -14.68 -6.72 -18.54
CA VAL A 70 -16.08 -7.10 -18.31
C VAL A 70 -17.01 -6.38 -19.26
N SER A 71 -18.21 -6.94 -19.47
CA SER A 71 -19.25 -6.24 -20.24
C SER A 71 -19.74 -5.01 -19.48
N LYS A 72 -20.10 -3.97 -20.21
CA LYS A 72 -20.76 -2.78 -19.66
C LYS A 72 -22.08 -3.11 -18.95
N ASP A 73 -22.74 -4.19 -19.35
CA ASP A 73 -23.99 -4.65 -18.74
C ASP A 73 -23.77 -5.15 -17.30
N ASP A 74 -22.55 -5.58 -16.97
CA ASP A 74 -22.18 -6.12 -15.65
C ASP A 74 -21.62 -5.06 -14.68
N PHE A 75 -21.79 -3.76 -14.99
CA PHE A 75 -21.27 -2.66 -14.16
C PHE A 75 -21.78 -2.69 -12.71
N ALA A 76 -22.94 -3.28 -12.44
CA ALA A 76 -23.47 -3.41 -11.09
C ALA A 76 -22.67 -4.42 -10.24
N ASP A 77 -22.00 -5.38 -10.88
CA ASP A 77 -21.41 -6.56 -10.24
C ASP A 77 -19.87 -6.54 -10.28
N LEU A 78 -19.25 -5.41 -10.63
CA LEU A 78 -17.79 -5.29 -10.81
C LEU A 78 -16.97 -5.78 -9.61
N LEU A 79 -17.44 -5.51 -8.39
CA LEU A 79 -16.76 -5.95 -7.17
C LEU A 79 -16.78 -7.47 -7.05
N THR A 80 -17.95 -8.08 -7.29
CA THR A 80 -18.11 -9.54 -7.26
C THR A 80 -17.29 -10.21 -8.36
N LEU A 81 -17.30 -9.65 -9.57
CA LEU A 81 -16.48 -10.16 -10.67
C LEU A 81 -14.97 -10.02 -10.40
N ALA A 82 -14.55 -8.95 -9.72
CA ALA A 82 -13.16 -8.78 -9.30
C ALA A 82 -12.76 -9.81 -8.23
N GLU A 83 -13.65 -10.14 -7.29
CA GLU A 83 -13.41 -11.21 -6.30
C GLU A 83 -13.33 -12.59 -6.97
N GLU A 84 -14.18 -12.85 -7.95
CA GLU A 84 -14.16 -14.08 -8.74
C GLU A 84 -12.88 -14.20 -9.57
N ASP A 85 -12.47 -13.13 -10.27
CA ASP A 85 -11.21 -13.09 -11.01
C ASP A 85 -10.01 -13.29 -10.06
N ALA A 86 -10.02 -12.67 -8.88
CA ALA A 86 -9.00 -12.87 -7.86
C ALA A 86 -8.94 -14.32 -7.35
N LYS A 87 -10.09 -14.98 -7.18
CA LYS A 87 -10.15 -16.42 -6.83
C LYS A 87 -9.61 -17.28 -7.97
N ASN A 88 -10.01 -17.01 -9.21
CA ASN A 88 -9.57 -17.75 -10.40
C ASN A 88 -8.06 -17.65 -10.60
N LYS A 89 -7.49 -16.47 -10.35
CA LYS A 89 -6.04 -16.21 -10.38
C LYS A 89 -5.29 -16.70 -9.12
N LYS A 90 -6.00 -17.29 -8.14
CA LYS A 90 -5.45 -17.79 -6.86
C LYS A 90 -4.72 -16.71 -6.05
N LEU A 91 -5.20 -15.47 -6.16
CA LEU A 91 -4.63 -14.32 -5.46
C LEU A 91 -5.15 -14.24 -4.02
N LEU A 92 -6.36 -14.75 -3.77
CA LEU A 92 -6.93 -14.79 -2.42
C LEU A 92 -6.30 -15.91 -1.58
N LYS A 93 -5.82 -15.56 -0.39
CA LYS A 93 -5.22 -16.47 0.61
C LYS A 93 -5.91 -16.24 1.96
N LYS A 94 -5.66 -17.09 2.97
CA LYS A 94 -6.31 -17.04 4.30
C LYS A 94 -6.30 -15.67 5.00
N GLU A 95 -5.33 -14.81 4.69
CA GLU A 95 -5.22 -13.47 5.27
C GLU A 95 -5.45 -12.36 4.24
N CYS A 96 -5.83 -12.72 3.00
CA CYS A 96 -5.97 -11.85 1.84
C CYS A 96 -7.26 -12.22 1.10
N GLU A 97 -8.41 -11.88 1.68
CA GLU A 97 -9.72 -12.36 1.20
C GLU A 97 -10.55 -11.29 0.51
N ARG A 98 -10.08 -10.03 0.53
CA ARG A 98 -10.83 -8.88 0.02
C ARG A 98 -10.13 -8.29 -1.18
N VAL A 99 -10.91 -7.68 -2.07
CA VAL A 99 -10.39 -6.87 -3.18
C VAL A 99 -10.88 -5.44 -3.05
N GLU A 100 -10.09 -4.49 -3.52
CA GLU A 100 -10.48 -3.08 -3.65
C GLU A 100 -10.38 -2.68 -5.12
N LEU A 101 -11.46 -2.13 -5.66
CA LEU A 101 -11.46 -1.54 -7.00
C LEU A 101 -10.67 -0.23 -6.96
N VAL A 102 -9.69 -0.13 -7.86
CA VAL A 102 -8.75 1.00 -7.94
C VAL A 102 -9.11 1.91 -9.10
N ASP A 103 -9.46 1.34 -10.25
CA ASP A 103 -9.78 2.10 -11.45
C ASP A 103 -10.79 1.35 -12.34
N ILE A 104 -11.64 2.10 -13.04
CA ILE A 104 -12.67 1.57 -13.93
C ILE A 104 -12.68 2.44 -15.18
N THR A 105 -12.20 1.89 -16.29
CA THR A 105 -12.10 2.60 -17.57
C THR A 105 -12.98 1.93 -18.60
N THR A 106 -13.85 2.70 -19.27
CA THR A 106 -14.62 2.20 -20.42
C THR A 106 -13.72 2.18 -21.67
N LEU A 107 -13.75 1.09 -22.42
CA LEU A 107 -13.03 0.90 -23.68
C LEU A 107 -13.89 1.30 -24.90
#